data_AF-A0A8X7CNL5-F1
#
_entry.id   AF-A0A8X7CNL5-F1
#
_cell.length_a   1.000
_cell.length_b   1.000
_cell.length_c   1.000
_cell.angle_alpha   90.00
_cell.angle_beta   90.00
_cell.angle_gamma   90.00
#
_symmetry.space_group_name_H-M   'P 1'
#
loop_
_entity.id
_entity.type
_entity.pdbx_description
1 polymer ?
#
loop_
_entity_poly.entity_id
_entity_poly.type
_entity_poly.pdbx_seq_one_letter_code
_entity_poly.pdbx_strand_id
1 'polypeptide(L)'
;MIKSHVTFFRHLHKHSHDPVYCPECLEQMTLSHFDYKHAPNKHELDSRKQCMFCFGRRQWNHGEKNLSINVNRIKSCLKLFVTNTKDFSAFLDAQEKDIVEEIAVEACERENVNTLNPILGTCLVVPN
;
A
#
# COMPACT_ATOMS: atom_id res chain seq x y z
N MET A 1 -3.08 33.49 -9.94
CA MET A 1 -3.96 32.32 -9.70
C MET A 1 -3.18 31.23 -8.95
N ILE A 2 -3.28 31.18 -7.61
CA ILE A 2 -2.54 30.24 -6.74
C ILE A 2 -3.56 29.38 -5.95
N LYS A 3 -4.42 28.63 -6.64
CA LYS A 3 -5.41 27.74 -5.99
C LYS A 3 -5.11 26.24 -6.17
N SER A 4 -4.35 25.84 -7.19
CA SER A 4 -4.09 24.40 -7.41
C SER A 4 -3.05 23.82 -6.45
N HIS A 5 -2.04 24.60 -6.06
CA HIS A 5 -0.93 24.18 -5.21
C HIS A 5 -1.37 23.88 -3.77
N VAL A 6 -2.11 24.81 -3.14
CA VAL A 6 -2.66 24.64 -1.78
C VAL A 6 -3.56 23.40 -1.70
N THR A 7 -4.29 23.12 -2.77
CA THR A 7 -5.25 22.00 -2.81
C THR A 7 -4.53 20.64 -2.88
N PHE A 8 -3.39 20.54 -3.58
CA PHE A 8 -2.61 19.31 -3.65
C PHE A 8 -1.96 18.97 -2.31
N PHE A 9 -1.22 19.91 -1.72
CA PHE A 9 -0.57 19.69 -0.43
C PHE A 9 -1.58 19.41 0.67
N ARG A 10 -2.74 20.07 0.66
CA ARG A 10 -3.84 19.76 1.58
C ARG A 10 -4.40 18.35 1.37
N HIS A 11 -4.48 17.87 0.13
CA HIS A 11 -4.97 16.51 -0.15
C HIS A 11 -3.94 15.46 0.27
N LEU A 12 -2.66 15.66 -0.03
CA LEU A 12 -1.57 14.82 0.45
C LEU A 12 -1.53 14.79 1.99
N HIS A 13 -1.69 15.94 2.63
CA HIS A 13 -1.75 16.04 4.08
C HIS A 13 -2.98 15.31 4.66
N LYS A 14 -4.15 15.39 4.01
CA LYS A 14 -5.35 14.67 4.45
C LYS A 14 -5.14 13.15 4.47
N HIS A 15 -4.45 12.62 3.47
CA HIS A 15 -4.17 11.19 3.32
C HIS A 15 -2.81 10.77 3.89
N SER A 16 -2.14 11.65 4.63
CA SER A 16 -0.77 11.43 5.11
C SER A 16 -0.62 10.21 6.02
N HIS A 17 -1.69 9.85 6.73
CA HIS A 17 -1.75 8.72 7.66
C HIS A 17 -2.29 7.45 7.02
N ASP A 18 -2.76 7.52 5.76
CA ASP A 18 -3.29 6.34 5.09
C ASP A 18 -2.16 5.30 4.93
N PRO A 19 -2.38 4.04 5.32
CA PRO A 19 -1.40 2.99 5.11
C PRO A 19 -1.28 2.70 3.61
N VAL A 20 -0.04 2.55 3.15
CA VAL A 20 0.34 2.20 1.78
C VAL A 20 1.47 1.18 1.82
N TYR A 21 1.56 0.38 0.77
CA TYR A 21 2.69 -0.52 0.56
C TYR A 21 3.66 0.08 -0.45
N CYS A 22 4.95 -0.08 -0.24
CA CYS A 22 5.89 0.14 -1.32
C CYS A 22 5.82 -1.05 -2.30
N PRO A 23 5.50 -0.87 -3.59
CA PRO A 23 5.45 -1.98 -4.56
C PRO A 23 6.81 -2.64 -4.82
N GLU A 24 7.94 -1.97 -4.55
CA GLU A 24 9.28 -2.54 -4.74
C GLU A 24 9.85 -3.17 -3.47
N CYS A 25 9.63 -2.54 -2.31
CA CYS A 25 10.13 -3.06 -1.02
C CYS A 25 9.14 -4.00 -0.31
N LEU A 26 7.88 -4.01 -0.73
CA LEU A 26 6.77 -4.72 -0.07
C LEU A 26 6.55 -4.32 1.40
N GLU A 27 7.10 -3.18 1.80
CA GLU A 27 6.99 -2.66 3.17
C GLU A 27 5.73 -1.82 3.33
N GLN A 28 4.98 -2.04 4.42
CA GLN A 28 3.84 -1.21 4.79
C GLN A 28 4.32 0.03 5.54
N MET A 29 3.80 1.20 5.18
CA MET A 29 4.11 2.47 5.84
C MET A 29 2.99 3.48 5.63
N THR A 30 3.06 4.64 6.28
CA THR A 30 2.14 5.74 5.97
C THR A 30 2.52 6.43 4.66
N LEU A 31 1.53 6.98 3.94
CA LEU A 31 1.78 7.74 2.71
C LEU A 31 2.79 8.88 2.92
N SER A 32 2.74 9.55 4.07
CA SER A 32 3.72 10.59 4.41
C SER A 32 5.12 10.03 4.60
N HIS A 33 5.27 8.89 5.28
CA HIS A 33 6.56 8.23 5.41
C HIS A 33 7.12 7.81 4.04
N PHE A 34 6.23 7.30 3.17
CA PHE A 34 6.59 6.96 1.80
C PHE A 34 7.17 8.17 1.05
N ASP A 35 6.43 9.28 0.99
CA ASP A 35 6.80 10.47 0.20
C ASP A 35 8.04 11.20 0.73
N TYR A 36 8.17 11.36 2.05
CA TYR A 36 9.24 12.19 2.65
C TYR A 36 10.51 11.41 2.99
N LYS A 37 10.42 10.10 3.25
CA LYS A 37 11.55 9.32 3.77
C LYS A 37 11.85 8.09 2.95
N HIS A 38 10.88 7.20 2.75
CA HIS A 38 11.17 5.91 2.13
C HIS A 38 11.56 6.09 0.65
N ALA A 39 10.75 6.77 -0.16
CA ALA A 39 11.02 6.94 -1.59
C ALA A 39 12.37 7.65 -1.89
N PRO A 40 12.74 8.74 -1.20
CA PRO A 40 14.05 9.36 -1.41
C PRO A 40 15.25 8.51 -0.95
N ASN A 41 15.11 7.79 0.17
CA ASN A 41 16.25 7.07 0.77
C ASN A 41 16.43 5.64 0.25
N LYS A 42 15.35 4.97 -0.14
CA LYS A 42 15.37 3.57 -0.61
C LYS A 42 15.39 3.46 -2.12
N HIS A 43 14.78 4.41 -2.81
CA HIS A 43 14.61 4.40 -4.27
C HIS A 43 15.35 5.56 -4.96
N GLU A 44 16.16 6.31 -4.20
CA GLU A 44 16.97 7.45 -4.68
C GLU A 44 16.15 8.50 -5.47
N LEU A 45 14.85 8.60 -5.18
CA LEU A 45 13.96 9.49 -5.91
C LEU A 45 14.06 10.93 -5.39
N ASP A 46 14.33 11.88 -6.28
CA ASP A 46 14.41 13.30 -5.93
C ASP A 46 13.05 13.99 -6.07
N SER A 47 12.44 14.40 -4.95
CA SER A 47 11.11 15.05 -4.94
C SER A 47 11.11 16.45 -5.53
N ARG A 48 12.26 16.96 -5.94
CA ARG A 48 12.42 18.19 -6.71
C ARG A 48 12.67 17.95 -8.18
N LYS A 49 12.75 16.70 -8.65
CA LYS A 49 12.94 16.36 -10.09
C LYS A 49 12.01 15.25 -10.59
N GLN A 50 11.47 14.40 -9.71
CA GLN A 50 10.81 13.14 -10.05
C GLN A 50 9.58 12.85 -9.20
N CYS A 51 8.53 12.31 -9.84
CA CYS A 51 7.29 11.98 -9.17
C CYS A 51 7.42 10.69 -8.35
N MET A 52 7.31 10.80 -7.02
CA MET A 52 7.37 9.66 -6.08
C MET A 52 6.33 8.58 -6.40
N PHE A 53 5.08 8.99 -6.62
CA PHE A 53 3.96 8.05 -6.78
C PHE A 53 3.95 7.28 -8.11
N CYS A 54 4.85 7.60 -9.04
CA CYS A 54 5.06 6.80 -10.24
C CYS A 54 6.50 6.29 -10.38
N PHE A 55 7.26 6.31 -9.27
CA PHE A 55 8.64 5.84 -9.19
C PHE A 55 9.54 6.50 -10.24
N GLY A 56 9.47 7.84 -10.33
CA GLY A 56 10.36 8.62 -11.20
C GLY A 56 10.12 8.47 -12.70
N ARG A 57 9.16 7.67 -13.16
CA ARG A 57 8.73 7.58 -14.57
C ARG A 57 8.37 8.94 -15.17
N ARG A 58 7.95 9.87 -14.32
CA ARG A 58 7.76 11.27 -14.69
C ARG A 58 8.83 12.12 -14.01
N GLN A 59 9.59 12.79 -14.85
CA GLN A 59 10.54 13.81 -14.47
C GLN A 59 9.97 15.19 -14.77
N TRP A 60 10.48 16.22 -14.11
CA TRP A 60 10.13 17.59 -14.40
C TRP A 60 11.38 18.46 -14.41
N ASN A 61 11.38 19.48 -15.26
CA ASN A 61 12.45 20.45 -15.29
C ASN A 61 12.34 21.41 -14.10
N HIS A 62 13.38 22.23 -13.92
CA HIS A 62 13.45 23.17 -12.82
C HIS A 62 12.21 24.10 -12.79
N GLY A 63 11.51 24.12 -11.66
CA GLY A 63 10.30 24.94 -11.46
C GLY A 63 9.00 24.36 -12.06
N GLU A 64 9.06 23.28 -12.84
CA GLU A 64 7.87 22.75 -13.52
C GLU A 64 6.94 21.95 -12.60
N LYS A 65 7.45 21.40 -11.48
CA LYS A 65 6.67 20.58 -10.54
C LYS A 65 5.33 21.23 -10.16
N ASN A 66 5.36 22.54 -9.96
CA ASN A 66 4.24 23.31 -9.43
C ASN A 66 3.30 23.86 -10.51
N LEU A 67 3.61 23.61 -11.80
CA LEU A 67 2.70 23.94 -12.90
C LEU A 67 1.40 23.14 -12.76
N SER A 68 0.26 23.78 -13.09
CA SER A 68 -1.07 23.18 -12.91
C SER A 68 -1.22 21.81 -13.56
N ILE A 69 -0.67 21.64 -14.76
CA ILE A 69 -0.64 20.37 -15.49
C ILE A 69 0.10 19.27 -14.71
N ASN A 70 1.24 19.62 -14.10
CA ASN A 70 2.05 18.68 -13.34
C ASN A 70 1.41 18.37 -11.98
N VAL A 71 0.79 19.35 -11.33
CA VAL A 71 -0.01 19.10 -10.12
C VAL A 71 -1.15 18.11 -10.39
N ASN A 72 -1.89 18.27 -11.49
CA ASN A 72 -2.94 17.32 -11.86
C ASN A 72 -2.37 15.93 -12.15
N ARG A 73 -1.22 15.85 -12.83
CA ARG A 73 -0.50 14.60 -13.06
C ARG A 73 -0.08 13.92 -11.75
N ILE A 74 0.46 14.66 -10.79
CA ILE A 74 0.87 14.13 -9.48
C ILE A 74 -0.36 13.60 -8.73
N LYS A 75 -1.51 14.29 -8.77
CA LYS A 75 -2.77 13.80 -8.19
C LYS A 75 -3.21 12.48 -8.81
N SER A 76 -3.16 12.35 -10.14
CA SER A 76 -3.50 11.10 -10.82
C SER A 76 -2.55 9.97 -10.42
N CYS A 77 -1.24 10.23 -10.35
CA CYS A 77 -0.26 9.24 -9.89
C CYS A 77 -0.51 8.83 -8.44
N LEU A 78 -0.79 9.77 -7.54
CA LEU A 78 -1.12 9.48 -6.15
C LEU A 78 -2.37 8.59 -6.04
N LYS A 79 -3.43 8.91 -6.79
CA LYS A 79 -4.66 8.11 -6.78
C LYS A 79 -4.38 6.67 -7.22
N LEU A 80 -3.66 6.49 -8.32
CA LEU A 80 -3.28 5.16 -8.81
C LEU A 80 -2.41 4.40 -7.82
N PHE A 81 -1.44 5.09 -7.21
CA PHE A 81 -0.56 4.50 -6.20
C PHE A 81 -1.36 4.00 -4.99
N VAL A 82 -2.23 4.83 -4.42
CA VAL A 82 -3.07 4.44 -3.27
C VAL A 82 -4.04 3.31 -3.64
N THR A 83 -4.63 3.32 -4.85
CA THR A 83 -5.49 2.22 -5.29
C THR A 83 -4.72 0.91 -5.40
N ASN A 84 -3.60 0.90 -6.11
CA ASN A 84 -2.81 -0.32 -6.32
C ASN A 84 -2.27 -0.88 -5.00
N THR A 85 -1.93 -0.02 -4.04
CA THR A 85 -1.40 -0.46 -2.74
C THR A 85 -2.48 -1.03 -1.82
N LYS A 86 -3.73 -0.56 -1.93
CA LYS A 86 -4.86 -1.18 -1.24
C LYS A 86 -5.22 -2.53 -1.83
N ASP A 87 -5.24 -2.63 -3.16
CA ASP A 87 -5.48 -3.91 -3.84
C ASP A 87 -4.38 -4.92 -3.49
N PHE A 88 -3.13 -4.46 -3.40
CA PHE A 88 -2.00 -5.29 -2.95
C PHE A 88 -2.12 -5.72 -1.48
N SER A 89 -2.54 -4.82 -0.58
CA SER A 89 -2.83 -5.19 0.82
C SER A 89 -3.89 -6.27 0.90
N ALA A 90 -5.01 -6.12 0.18
CA ALA A 90 -6.09 -7.09 0.17
C ALA A 90 -5.63 -8.45 -0.40
N PHE A 91 -4.72 -8.44 -1.37
CA PHE A 91 -4.11 -9.64 -1.92
C PHE A 91 -3.20 -10.36 -0.92
N LEU A 92 -2.37 -9.63 -0.17
CA LEU A 92 -1.57 -10.22 0.90
C LEU A 92 -2.44 -10.77 2.04
N ASP A 93 -3.47 -10.02 2.45
CA ASP A 93 -4.43 -10.46 3.47
C ASP A 93 -5.19 -11.73 3.06
N ALA A 94 -5.45 -11.91 1.75
CA ALA A 94 -6.05 -13.12 1.20
C ALA A 94 -5.06 -14.30 1.26
N GLN A 95 -3.81 -14.10 0.83
CA GLN A 95 -2.79 -15.15 0.90
C GLN A 95 -2.47 -15.58 2.34
N GLU A 96 -2.45 -14.65 3.29
CA GLU A 96 -2.24 -14.98 4.70
C GLU A 96 -3.36 -15.87 5.24
N LYS A 97 -4.62 -15.61 4.85
CA LYS A 97 -5.76 -16.46 5.24
C LYS A 97 -5.66 -17.85 4.65
N ASP A 98 -5.29 -17.97 3.37
CA ASP A 98 -5.14 -19.27 2.72
C ASP A 98 -4.05 -20.11 3.43
N ILE A 99 -2.92 -19.49 3.80
CA ILE A 99 -1.85 -20.16 4.56
C ILE A 99 -2.31 -20.58 5.96
N VAL A 100 -3.04 -19.71 6.67
CA VAL A 100 -3.57 -20.03 8.01
C VAL A 100 -4.58 -21.17 7.93
N GLU A 101 -5.42 -21.21 6.90
CA GLU A 101 -6.37 -22.31 6.67
C GLU A 101 -5.64 -23.61 6.35
N GLU A 102 -4.60 -23.59 5.50
CA GLU A 102 -3.78 -24.76 5.18
C GLU A 102 -3.06 -25.33 6.43
N ILE A 103 -2.45 -24.46 7.25
CA ILE A 103 -1.82 -24.87 8.52
C ILE A 103 -2.87 -25.45 9.48
N ALA A 104 -4.07 -24.87 9.55
CA ALA A 104 -5.13 -25.38 10.41
C ALA A 104 -5.61 -26.77 9.95
N VAL A 105 -5.76 -27.00 8.64
CA VAL A 105 -6.11 -28.31 8.06
C VAL A 105 -5.03 -29.34 8.42
N GLU A 106 -3.76 -29.04 8.18
CA GLU A 106 -2.66 -29.94 8.55
C GLU A 106 -2.60 -30.25 10.05
N ALA A 107 -2.94 -29.27 10.90
CA ALA A 107 -2.97 -29.46 12.34
C ALA A 107 -4.12 -30.40 12.76
N CYS A 108 -5.32 -30.25 12.21
CA CYS A 108 -6.44 -31.12 12.54
C CYS A 108 -6.24 -32.56 11.99
N GLU A 109 -5.60 -32.73 10.83
CA GLU A 109 -5.24 -34.05 10.30
C GLU A 109 -4.23 -34.79 11.20
N ARG A 110 -3.26 -34.07 11.78
CA ARG A 110 -2.28 -34.64 12.73
C ARG A 110 -2.89 -35.06 14.06
N GLU A 111 -3.98 -34.43 14.48
CA GLU A 111 -4.68 -34.75 15.74
C GLU A 111 -5.80 -35.80 15.59
N ASN A 112 -6.01 -36.34 14.38
CA ASN A 112 -7.09 -37.31 14.07
C ASN A 112 -8.49 -36.75 14.37
N VAL A 113 -8.68 -35.43 14.18
CA VAL A 113 -9.93 -34.70 14.44
C VAL A 113 -10.61 -34.39 13.10
N ASN A 114 -11.77 -35.00 12.86
CA ASN A 114 -12.41 -35.04 11.54
C ASN A 114 -13.09 -33.74 11.07
N THR A 115 -12.98 -32.61 11.78
CA THR A 115 -13.71 -31.39 11.36
C THR A 115 -13.11 -30.08 11.85
N LEU A 116 -12.86 -29.17 10.91
CA LEU A 116 -12.45 -27.78 11.12
C LEU A 116 -13.69 -26.89 11.30
N ASN A 117 -13.66 -25.96 12.27
CA ASN A 117 -14.63 -24.87 12.31
C ASN A 117 -14.09 -23.64 11.55
N PRO A 118 -14.61 -23.32 10.35
CA PRO A 118 -14.06 -22.26 9.50
C PRO A 118 -14.27 -20.85 10.05
N ILE A 119 -15.08 -20.67 11.11
CA ILE A 119 -15.33 -19.36 11.72
C ILE A 119 -14.31 -19.04 12.83
N LEU A 120 -13.82 -20.06 13.53
CA LEU A 120 -12.97 -19.91 14.72
C LEU A 120 -11.52 -20.37 14.50
N GLY A 121 -11.22 -21.07 13.41
CA GLY A 121 -9.87 -21.57 13.14
C GLY A 121 -9.37 -22.58 14.18
N THR A 122 -10.27 -23.28 14.85
CA THR A 122 -9.95 -24.25 15.91
C THR A 122 -10.55 -25.62 15.61
N CYS A 123 -9.78 -26.68 15.91
CA CYS A 123 -10.26 -28.06 15.80
C CYS A 123 -11.29 -28.34 16.91
N LEU A 124 -12.44 -28.91 16.56
CA LEU A 124 -13.45 -29.33 17.53
C LEU A 124 -13.41 -30.85 17.67
N VAL A 125 -13.11 -31.34 18.88
CA VAL A 125 -13.28 -32.75 19.23
C VAL A 125 -14.77 -33.05 19.26
N VAL A 126 -15.26 -33.90 18.37
CA VAL A 126 -16.62 -34.45 18.45
C VAL A 126 -16.58 -35.64 19.41
N PRO A 127 -17.17 -35.55 20.61
CA PRO A 127 -17.31 -36.72 21.45
C PRO A 127 -18.33 -37.69 20.83
N ASN A 128 -17.96 -38.97 20.74
CA ASN A 128 -18.86 -40.08 20.39
C ASN A 128 -20.02 -40.20 21.38
#